data_AF-A0AA39XCT8-F1
#
_entry.id   AF-A0AA39XCT8-F1
#
_cell.length_a   1.000
_cell.length_b   1.000
_cell.length_c   1.000
_cell.angle_alpha   90.00
_cell.angle_beta   90.00
_cell.angle_gamma   90.00
#
_symmetry.space_group_name_H-M   'P 1'
#
loop_
_entity.id
_entity.type
_entity.pdbx_description
1 polymer ?
#
loop_
_entity_poly.entity_id
_entity_poly.type
_entity_poly.pdbx_seq_one_letter_code
_entity_poly.pdbx_strand_id
1 'polypeptide(L)'
;MSWASSRETTRIEDTAYCLLGILGINLPLLYGEEEKAFRRLQEEIIRTTPDLTILISRQPEPMAALSSIPREEVISGVLANSPRAFSGSGSITKGEAFKQPEFNMTRRGIKIPSNWLEMRELPGKDAFTSTSYHWKL
;
A
#
# COMPACT_ATOMS: atom_id res chain seq x y z
N MET A 1 -9.41 -2.57 -3.05
CA MET A 1 -10.70 -2.68 -2.32
C MET A 1 -11.78 -1.73 -2.87
N SER A 2 -11.89 -1.54 -4.19
CA SER A 2 -12.85 -0.58 -4.79
C SER A 2 -14.30 -0.90 -4.48
N TRP A 3 -14.64 -2.19 -4.38
CA TRP A 3 -15.99 -2.67 -4.08
C TRP A 3 -16.54 -2.20 -2.71
N ALA A 4 -15.67 -1.81 -1.77
CA ALA A 4 -16.07 -1.33 -0.46
C ALA A 4 -16.11 0.21 -0.37
N SER A 5 -15.74 0.94 -1.44
CA SER A 5 -15.48 2.39 -1.36
C SER A 5 -16.72 3.24 -1.11
N SER A 6 -17.90 2.74 -1.47
CA SER A 6 -19.19 3.42 -1.29
C SER A 6 -19.96 2.95 -0.06
N ARG A 7 -19.39 2.05 0.75
CA ARG A 7 -20.05 1.58 1.98
C ARG A 7 -20.07 2.70 3.02
N GLU A 8 -21.19 2.79 3.72
CA GLU A 8 -21.37 3.69 4.85
C GLU A 8 -21.69 2.87 6.10
N THR A 9 -21.07 3.24 7.21
CA THR A 9 -21.25 2.60 8.51
C THR A 9 -21.57 3.64 9.56
N THR A 10 -22.26 3.23 10.63
CA THR A 10 -22.64 4.16 11.70
C THR A 10 -21.44 4.59 12.53
N ARG A 11 -20.51 3.67 12.82
CA ARG A 11 -19.24 3.97 13.47
C ARG A 11 -18.09 3.91 12.47
N ILE A 12 -17.04 4.68 12.73
CA ILE A 12 -15.86 4.73 11.84
C ILE A 12 -15.19 3.35 11.81
N GLU A 13 -15.01 2.73 12.97
CA GLU A 13 -14.36 1.42 13.10
C GLU A 13 -15.12 0.27 12.42
N ASP A 14 -16.45 0.38 12.29
CA ASP A 14 -17.28 -0.62 11.60
C ASP A 14 -16.90 -0.76 10.12
N THR A 15 -16.29 0.29 9.54
CA THR A 15 -15.70 0.26 8.20
C THR A 15 -14.65 -0.83 8.06
N ALA A 16 -13.88 -1.11 9.11
CA ALA A 16 -12.91 -2.20 9.13
C ALA A 16 -13.59 -3.52 9.50
N TYR A 17 -14.45 -3.52 10.51
CA TYR A 17 -15.03 -4.74 11.07
C TYR A 17 -15.98 -5.46 10.12
N CYS A 18 -16.74 -4.72 9.31
CA CYS A 18 -17.60 -5.31 8.30
C CYS A 18 -16.81 -6.03 7.18
N LEU A 19 -15.50 -5.75 7.03
CA LEU A 19 -14.65 -6.35 6.00
C LEU A 19 -13.93 -7.61 6.48
N LEU A 20 -13.85 -7.85 7.79
CA LEU A 20 -13.12 -8.98 8.37
C LEU A 20 -13.58 -10.32 7.78
N GLY A 21 -14.89 -10.56 7.76
CA GLY A 21 -15.46 -11.80 7.25
C GLY A 21 -15.26 -12.01 5.75
N ILE A 22 -15.34 -10.94 4.95
CA ILE A 22 -15.15 -11.01 3.49
C ILE A 22 -13.67 -11.26 3.15
N LEU A 23 -12.76 -10.74 3.95
CA LEU A 23 -11.32 -10.84 3.73
C LEU A 23 -10.69 -12.04 4.46
N GLY A 24 -11.46 -12.79 5.25
CA GLY A 24 -10.96 -13.92 6.04
C GLY A 24 -9.96 -13.52 7.12
N ILE A 25 -10.07 -12.30 7.66
CA ILE A 25 -9.14 -11.74 8.64
C ILE A 25 -9.69 -11.89 10.06
N ASN A 26 -8.84 -12.29 10.99
CA ASN A 26 -9.17 -12.36 12.41
C ASN A 26 -8.45 -11.25 13.19
N LEU A 27 -9.20 -10.25 13.65
CA LEU A 27 -8.71 -9.13 14.47
C LEU A 27 -9.63 -8.92 15.68
N PRO A 28 -9.08 -8.63 16.87
CA PRO A 28 -9.90 -8.31 18.03
C PRO A 28 -10.63 -6.98 17.81
N LEU A 29 -11.93 -6.98 18.11
CA LEU A 29 -12.81 -5.81 18.05
C LEU A 29 -12.52 -4.91 19.25
N LEU A 30 -11.86 -3.78 19.03
CA LEU A 30 -11.65 -2.73 20.02
C LEU A 30 -12.52 -1.52 19.63
N TYR A 31 -13.58 -1.26 20.39
CA TYR A 31 -14.40 -0.07 20.15
C TYR A 31 -13.70 1.19 20.67
N GLY A 32 -13.85 2.31 19.93
CA GLY A 32 -13.19 3.58 20.27
C GLY A 32 -11.81 3.77 19.65
N GLU A 33 -11.42 2.93 18.68
CA GLU A 33 -10.15 3.11 17.95
C GLU A 33 -10.27 3.94 16.67
N GLU A 34 -11.50 4.27 16.25
CA GLU A 34 -11.79 5.14 15.10
C GLU A 34 -11.07 4.67 13.82
N GLU A 35 -10.30 5.56 13.17
CA GLU A 35 -9.54 5.28 11.94
C GLU A 35 -8.45 4.20 12.14
N LYS A 36 -8.02 3.94 13.37
CA LYS A 36 -6.98 2.94 13.66
C LYS A 36 -7.46 1.51 13.34
N ALA A 37 -8.77 1.25 13.38
CA ALA A 37 -9.33 -0.05 13.02
C ALA A 37 -8.98 -0.44 11.59
N PHE A 38 -9.12 0.52 10.67
CA PHE A 38 -8.85 0.30 9.25
C PHE A 38 -7.36 0.19 8.95
N ARG A 39 -6.51 0.86 9.74
CA ARG A 39 -5.05 0.69 9.68
C ARG A 39 -4.65 -0.72 10.10
N ARG A 40 -5.15 -1.21 11.23
CA ARG A 40 -4.89 -2.57 11.72
C ARG A 40 -5.36 -3.64 10.73
N LEU A 41 -6.50 -3.42 10.09
CA LEU A 41 -6.98 -4.28 9.02
C LEU A 41 -5.96 -4.38 7.87
N GLN A 42 -5.45 -3.25 7.39
CA GLN A 42 -4.46 -3.24 6.31
C GLN A 42 -3.14 -3.89 6.73
N GLU A 43 -2.67 -3.64 7.95
CA GLU A 43 -1.48 -4.29 8.50
C GLU A 43 -1.62 -5.82 8.52
N GLU A 44 -2.79 -6.30 8.94
CA GLU A 44 -3.07 -7.74 8.98
C GLU A 44 -3.16 -8.34 7.58
N ILE A 45 -3.79 -7.66 6.62
CA ILE A 45 -3.83 -8.10 5.21
C ILE A 45 -2.43 -8.17 4.62
N ILE A 46 -1.58 -7.17 4.89
CA ILE A 46 -0.19 -7.15 4.43
C ILE A 46 0.60 -8.32 5.05
N ARG A 47 0.27 -8.70 6.29
CA ARG A 47 0.91 -9.81 6.99
C ARG A 47 0.47 -11.17 6.47
N THR A 48 -0.81 -11.33 6.11
CA THR A 48 -1.38 -12.63 5.73
C THR A 48 -1.42 -12.86 4.23
N THR A 49 -1.39 -11.79 3.42
CA THR A 49 -1.68 -11.84 1.99
C THR A 49 -0.60 -11.10 1.19
N PRO A 50 0.09 -11.76 0.23
CA PRO A 50 1.05 -11.12 -0.67
C PRO A 50 0.32 -10.37 -1.80
N ASP A 51 -0.57 -9.43 -1.45
CA ASP A 51 -1.34 -8.63 -2.40
C ASP A 51 -1.03 -7.14 -2.26
N LEU A 52 -0.26 -6.61 -3.22
CA LEU A 52 0.12 -5.19 -3.28
C LEU A 52 -1.05 -4.26 -3.66
N THR A 53 -2.20 -4.79 -4.08
CA THR A 53 -3.39 -3.95 -4.37
C THR A 53 -3.92 -3.23 -3.14
N ILE A 54 -3.45 -3.56 -1.94
CA ILE A 54 -3.74 -2.80 -0.72
C ILE A 54 -3.06 -1.41 -0.70
N LEU A 55 -1.98 -1.22 -1.45
CA LEU A 55 -1.18 0.01 -1.47
C LEU A 55 -1.57 0.99 -2.58
N ILE A 56 -2.56 0.67 -3.41
CA ILE A 56 -2.97 1.49 -4.57
C ILE A 56 -4.01 2.56 -4.20
N SER A 57 -4.22 2.80 -2.91
CA SER A 57 -5.20 3.77 -2.44
C SER A 57 -4.88 5.16 -2.94
N ARG A 58 -5.91 5.84 -3.48
CA ARG A 58 -5.83 7.25 -3.84
C ARG A 58 -6.05 8.07 -2.58
N GLN A 59 -4.98 8.57 -2.01
CA GLN A 59 -5.08 9.54 -0.93
C GLN A 59 -5.71 10.82 -1.52
N PRO A 60 -6.74 11.40 -0.88
CA PRO A 60 -7.18 12.73 -1.28
C PRO A 60 -5.99 13.67 -1.15
N GLU A 61 -5.70 14.42 -2.21
CA GLU A 61 -4.76 15.55 -2.13
C GLU A 61 -5.12 16.35 -0.87
N PRO A 62 -4.14 16.67 -0.01
CA PRO A 62 -4.44 17.39 1.19
C PRO A 62 -5.22 18.66 0.79
N MET A 63 -6.47 18.78 1.24
CA MET A 63 -7.18 20.07 1.22
C MET A 63 -6.38 21.14 1.99
N ALA A 64 -5.33 20.72 2.73
CA ALA A 64 -4.24 21.53 3.25
C ALA A 64 -3.44 22.31 2.19
N ALA A 65 -3.63 22.09 0.89
CA ALA A 65 -3.11 23.01 -0.13
C ALA A 65 -3.86 24.37 -0.14
N LEU A 66 -5.05 24.47 0.47
CA LEU A 66 -5.87 25.70 0.53
C LEU A 66 -6.09 26.24 1.94
N SER A 67 -5.86 25.45 2.99
CA SER A 67 -5.82 25.96 4.37
C SER A 67 -4.38 26.27 4.74
N SER A 68 -4.13 27.46 5.31
CA SER A 68 -2.87 27.99 5.83
C SER A 68 -2.26 27.19 7.01
N ILE A 69 -2.31 25.86 6.94
CA ILE A 69 -1.64 24.95 7.85
C ILE A 69 -0.20 24.80 7.35
N PRO A 70 0.83 25.08 8.18
CA PRO A 70 2.23 24.84 7.82
C PRO A 70 2.40 23.37 7.38
N ARG A 71 3.08 23.15 6.27
CA ARG A 71 3.25 21.84 5.58
C ARG A 71 3.93 20.73 6.41
N GLU A 72 4.18 20.92 7.69
CA GLU A 72 5.09 20.07 8.46
C GLU A 72 4.51 18.74 8.97
N GLU A 73 3.20 18.46 8.92
CA GLU A 73 2.70 17.20 9.50
C GLU A 73 1.60 16.50 8.68
N VAL A 74 1.55 16.67 7.36
CA VAL A 74 0.77 15.73 6.54
C VAL A 74 1.62 14.51 6.25
N ILE A 75 1.75 13.63 7.24
CA ILE A 75 2.30 12.27 7.06
C ILE A 75 1.25 11.47 6.26
N SER A 76 1.23 11.67 4.94
CA SER A 76 0.44 10.83 4.04
C SER A 76 1.10 9.46 3.97
N GLY A 77 0.61 8.53 4.79
CA GLY A 77 1.10 7.17 4.85
C GLY A 77 0.73 6.38 3.58
N VAL A 78 1.49 5.32 3.30
CA VAL A 78 1.20 4.36 2.21
C VAL A 78 -0.14 3.61 2.41
N LEU A 79 -0.68 3.62 3.63
CA LEU A 79 -1.96 2.99 3.98
C LEU A 79 -3.11 4.00 3.90
N ALA A 80 -4.26 3.53 3.45
CA ALA A 80 -5.48 4.32 3.37
C ALA A 80 -6.10 4.56 4.75
N ASN A 81 -6.79 5.69 4.92
CA ASN A 81 -7.60 5.93 6.13
C ASN A 81 -9.01 5.34 6.03
N SER A 82 -9.48 5.01 4.81
CA SER A 82 -10.81 4.45 4.56
C SER A 82 -10.87 3.70 3.21
N PRO A 83 -11.79 2.72 3.03
CA PRO A 83 -12.09 2.10 1.75
C PRO A 83 -12.46 3.10 0.65
N ARG A 84 -12.94 4.30 1.00
CA ARG A 84 -13.26 5.37 0.04
C ARG A 84 -12.07 5.74 -0.85
N ALA A 85 -10.85 5.62 -0.32
CA ALA A 85 -9.61 5.86 -1.06
C ALA A 85 -9.41 4.89 -2.24
N PHE A 86 -10.16 3.79 -2.30
CA PHE A 86 -10.08 2.78 -3.36
C PHE A 86 -11.11 2.98 -4.49
N SER A 87 -11.94 4.02 -4.46
CA SER A 87 -13.03 4.23 -5.44
C SER A 87 -12.55 4.20 -6.91
N GLY A 88 -11.36 4.72 -7.20
CA GLY A 88 -10.76 4.73 -8.53
C GLY A 88 -9.92 3.49 -8.89
N SER A 89 -9.83 2.49 -8.01
CA SER A 89 -8.91 1.35 -8.17
C SER A 89 -9.55 0.09 -8.77
N GLY A 90 -10.80 0.16 -9.22
CA GLY A 90 -11.57 -1.01 -9.67
C GLY A 90 -11.10 -1.66 -10.97
N SER A 91 -10.37 -0.93 -11.82
CA SER A 91 -9.84 -1.45 -13.08
C SER A 91 -8.43 -2.04 -12.96
N ILE A 92 -7.83 -2.03 -11.76
CA ILE A 92 -6.44 -2.45 -11.56
C ILE A 92 -6.39 -3.97 -11.39
N THR A 93 -5.67 -4.66 -12.28
CA THR A 93 -5.44 -6.10 -12.25
C THR A 93 -3.98 -6.44 -11.97
N LYS A 94 -3.70 -7.61 -11.38
CA LYS A 94 -2.31 -8.09 -11.19
C LYS A 94 -1.68 -8.33 -12.56
N GLY A 95 -0.49 -7.78 -12.80
CA GLY A 95 0.29 -8.10 -13.99
C GLY A 95 0.85 -9.52 -13.92
N GLU A 96 1.01 -10.20 -15.06
CA GLU A 96 1.52 -11.57 -15.13
C GLU A 96 2.93 -11.74 -14.55
N ALA A 97 3.73 -10.67 -14.56
CA ALA A 97 5.04 -10.60 -13.92
C ALA A 97 4.97 -10.56 -12.39
N PHE A 98 3.79 -10.51 -11.77
CA PHE A 98 3.58 -10.42 -10.32
C PHE A 98 2.77 -11.62 -9.79
N LYS A 99 3.03 -12.83 -10.28
CA LYS A 99 2.25 -14.01 -9.87
C LYS A 99 2.33 -14.29 -8.36
N GLN A 100 3.40 -13.86 -7.66
CA GLN A 100 3.48 -13.83 -6.19
C GLN A 100 4.53 -12.81 -5.72
N PRO A 101 4.23 -11.50 -5.62
CA PRO A 101 5.18 -10.56 -5.06
C PRO A 101 5.44 -10.94 -3.60
N GLU A 102 6.60 -11.49 -3.31
CA GLU A 102 7.08 -11.53 -1.93
C GLU A 102 7.36 -10.08 -1.53
N PHE A 103 6.76 -9.60 -0.46
CA PHE A 103 7.14 -8.33 0.16
C PHE A 103 6.95 -8.47 1.66
N ASN A 104 7.75 -7.75 2.43
CA ASN A 104 7.70 -7.81 3.88
C ASN A 104 7.53 -6.41 4.45
N MET A 105 6.58 -6.24 5.37
CA MET A 105 6.48 -5.02 6.16
C MET A 105 7.50 -5.08 7.30
N THR A 106 8.32 -4.04 7.42
CA THR A 106 9.29 -3.88 8.51
C THR A 106 8.99 -2.59 9.26
N ARG A 107 9.55 -2.42 10.47
CA ARG A 107 9.49 -1.14 11.20
C ARG A 107 10.16 0.02 10.46
N ARG A 108 10.89 -0.25 9.37
CA ARG A 108 11.54 0.75 8.49
C ARG A 108 10.77 1.01 7.20
N GLY A 109 9.66 0.31 6.95
CA GLY A 109 8.87 0.41 5.72
C GLY A 109 8.74 -0.93 4.99
N ILE A 110 8.36 -0.87 3.72
CA ILE A 110 8.08 -2.04 2.88
C ILE A 110 9.37 -2.51 2.21
N LYS A 111 9.76 -3.75 2.47
CA LYS A 111 10.87 -4.43 1.80
C LYS A 111 10.33 -5.24 0.62
N ILE A 112 10.69 -4.86 -0.59
CA ILE A 112 10.42 -5.60 -1.81
C ILE A 112 11.74 -6.27 -2.23
N PRO A 113 11.85 -7.61 -2.23
CA PRO A 113 13.01 -8.33 -2.73
C PRO A 113 13.19 -8.05 -4.22
N SER A 114 14.43 -7.88 -4.65
CA SER A 114 14.78 -7.44 -6.01
C SER A 114 14.91 -8.59 -7.02
N ASN A 115 14.45 -9.80 -6.69
CA ASN A 115 14.50 -10.97 -7.57
C ASN A 115 13.58 -10.87 -8.80
N TRP A 116 12.88 -9.74 -8.97
CA TRP A 116 11.99 -9.43 -10.10
C TRP A 116 12.67 -8.71 -11.27
N LEU A 117 13.94 -8.29 -11.11
CA LEU A 117 14.76 -7.90 -12.24
C LEU A 117 15.38 -9.17 -12.84
N GLU A 118 14.60 -9.93 -13.61
CA GLU A 118 15.21 -10.53 -14.80
C GLU A 118 15.61 -9.35 -15.68
N MET A 119 16.84 -8.87 -15.51
CA MET A 119 17.50 -8.19 -16.60
C MET A 119 17.55 -9.21 -17.73
N ARG A 120 16.54 -9.20 -18.61
CA ARG A 120 16.74 -9.75 -19.95
C ARG A 120 17.96 -9.02 -20.47
N GLU A 121 19.08 -9.72 -20.51
CA GLU A 121 20.18 -9.31 -21.37
C GLU A 121 19.53 -9.10 -22.73
N LEU A 122 19.47 -7.84 -23.16
CA LEU A 122 19.14 -7.54 -24.54
C LEU A 122 20.15 -8.34 -25.38
N PRO A 123 19.72 -9.19 -26.32
CA PRO A 123 20.66 -9.93 -27.15
C PRO A 123 21.55 -8.92 -27.87
N GLY A 124 22.80 -8.82 -27.43
CA GLY A 124 23.80 -7.91 -28.01
C GLY A 124 24.47 -6.90 -27.09
N LYS A 125 24.80 -7.23 -25.83
CA LYS A 125 25.77 -6.42 -25.04
C LYS A 125 26.89 -7.25 -24.43
N ASP A 126 27.77 -7.71 -25.31
CA ASP A 126 29.21 -7.81 -24.99
C ASP A 126 29.77 -6.39 -24.84
N ALA A 127 29.44 -5.70 -23.75
CA ALA A 127 30.16 -4.52 -23.27
C ALA A 127 29.43 -3.99 -22.04
N PHE A 128 29.94 -4.31 -20.86
CA PHE A 128 30.28 -3.33 -19.82
C PHE A 128 30.81 -4.12 -18.63
N THR A 129 32.04 -4.61 -18.77
CA THR A 129 32.85 -4.99 -17.61
C THR A 129 33.07 -3.75 -16.75
N SER A 130 32.65 -3.87 -15.48
CA SER A 130 33.14 -3.16 -14.30
C SER A 130 34.22 -2.10 -14.55
N THR A 131 33.85 -0.83 -14.55
CA THR A 131 34.82 0.26 -14.30
C THR A 131 34.36 1.04 -13.08
N SER A 132 35.13 0.87 -12.01
CA SER A 132 35.09 1.67 -10.79
C SER A 132 35.47 3.12 -11.12
N TYR A 133 34.57 4.07 -10.87
CA TYR A 133 34.88 5.49 -11.02
C TYR A 133 35.24 6.09 -9.66
N HIS A 134 36.55 6.30 -9.45
CA HIS A 134 37.09 7.23 -8.46
C HIS A 134 36.97 8.65 -9.00
N TRP A 135 36.22 9.53 -8.33
CA TRP A 135 36.21 10.96 -8.60
C TRP A 135 37.23 11.66 -7.67
N LYS A 136 38.11 12.47 -8.25
CA LYS A 136 38.87 13.50 -7.52
C LYS A 136 38.42 14.87 -8.02
N LEU A 137 38.21 15.76 -7.06
CA LEU A 137 37.85 17.19 -7.19
C LEU A 137 38.84 17.95 -8.07
#